data_AF-A0A376Y8R6-F1
#
_entry.id   AF-A0A376Y8R6-F1
#
_cell.length_a   1.000
_cell.length_b   1.000
_cell.length_c   1.000
_cell.angle_alpha   90.00
_cell.angle_beta   90.00
_cell.angle_gamma   90.00
#
_symmetry.space_group_name_H-M   'P 1'
#
loop_
_entity.id
_entity.type
_entity.pdbx_description
1 polymer ?
#
loop_
_entity_poly.entity_id
_entity_poly.type
_entity_poly.pdbx_seq_one_letter_code
_entity_poly.pdbx_strand_id
1 'polypeptide(L)'
;MVLNRNPDNFFAENEQAAFHPGHIVPGLDFTNDPLLQGRLFSYTDTQISRLGGPNFHEIPINRPTCPYHNFQRDGMHRMGIDTNPANYETELD
;
A
#
# COMPACT_ATOMS: atom_id res chain seq x y z
N MET A 1 14.84 -10.12 -14.73
CA MET A 1 13.84 -9.06 -14.96
C MET A 1 14.06 -8.45 -16.33
N VAL A 2 13.00 -8.14 -17.08
CA VAL A 2 13.04 -7.46 -18.40
C VAL A 2 11.99 -6.36 -18.42
N LEU A 3 12.35 -5.15 -18.84
CA LEU A 3 11.44 -4.00 -19.01
C LEU A 3 11.14 -3.81 -20.50
N ASN A 4 9.89 -3.98 -20.92
CA ASN A 4 9.51 -4.02 -22.34
C ASN A 4 8.31 -3.13 -22.70
N ARG A 5 7.82 -2.30 -21.77
CA ARG A 5 6.72 -1.35 -22.02
C ARG A 5 6.92 -0.09 -21.19
N ASN A 6 6.70 1.06 -21.82
CA ASN A 6 6.66 2.35 -21.14
C ASN A 6 5.30 2.57 -20.47
N PRO A 7 5.18 3.48 -19.48
CA PRO A 7 3.88 3.90 -18.96
C PRO A 7 3.08 4.62 -20.05
N ASP A 8 1.76 4.47 -19.99
CA ASP A 8 0.81 5.20 -20.84
C ASP A 8 0.65 6.65 -20.36
N ASN A 9 0.67 6.87 -19.04
CA ASN A 9 0.68 8.20 -18.44
C ASN A 9 1.71 8.30 -17.30
N PHE A 10 2.68 9.18 -17.50
CA PHE A 10 3.79 9.37 -16.55
C PHE A 10 3.31 9.73 -15.14
N PHE A 11 2.38 10.67 -15.00
CA PHE A 11 1.91 11.07 -13.68
C PHE A 11 1.11 9.97 -13.00
N ALA A 12 0.23 9.31 -13.74
CA ALA A 12 -0.64 8.25 -13.22
C ALA A 12 0.15 7.02 -12.74
N GLU A 13 1.21 6.65 -13.46
CA GLU A 13 1.94 5.40 -13.24
C GLU A 13 3.32 5.59 -12.62
N ASN A 14 4.06 6.66 -12.94
CA ASN A 14 5.39 6.90 -12.38
C ASN A 14 5.30 7.76 -11.12
N GLU A 15 4.77 8.98 -11.25
CA GLU A 15 4.78 9.97 -10.16
C GLU A 15 3.99 9.48 -8.94
N GLN A 16 2.90 8.74 -9.15
CA GLN A 16 2.06 8.23 -8.08
C GLN A 16 2.44 6.83 -7.58
N ALA A 17 3.46 6.18 -8.15
CA ALA A 17 3.93 4.88 -7.66
C ALA A 17 4.44 4.99 -6.21
N ALA A 18 4.08 4.04 -5.35
CA ALA A 18 4.44 4.01 -3.94
C ALA A 18 5.19 2.71 -3.61
N PHE A 19 6.51 2.78 -3.64
CA PHE A 19 7.37 1.69 -3.18
C PHE A 19 7.61 1.78 -1.67
N HIS A 20 7.74 0.64 -1.00
CA HIS A 20 8.03 0.57 0.43
C HIS A 20 8.82 -0.70 0.77
N PRO A 21 9.96 -0.64 1.48
CA PRO A 21 10.70 -1.84 1.87
C PRO A 21 9.94 -2.74 2.87
N GLY A 22 8.89 -2.24 3.53
CA GLY A 22 8.04 -3.05 4.40
C GLY A 22 6.93 -3.81 3.66
N HIS A 23 6.76 -3.62 2.34
CA HIS A 23 5.90 -4.48 1.52
C HIS A 23 6.57 -5.84 1.25
N ILE A 24 6.73 -6.64 2.31
CA ILE A 24 7.26 -8.00 2.22
C ILE A 24 6.13 -9.03 2.04
N VAL A 25 6.51 -10.25 1.68
CA VAL A 25 5.60 -11.40 1.51
C VAL A 25 6.03 -12.55 2.44
N PRO A 26 5.14 -13.50 2.78
CA PRO A 26 5.51 -14.63 3.62
C PRO A 26 6.75 -15.37 3.11
N GLY A 27 7.65 -15.72 4.04
CA GLY A 27 8.96 -16.32 3.73
C GLY A 27 10.11 -15.33 3.68
N LEU A 28 9.84 -14.03 3.81
CA LEU A 28 10.84 -12.98 4.02
C LEU A 28 10.68 -12.38 5.42
N ASP A 29 11.79 -11.91 5.99
CA ASP A 29 11.80 -11.21 7.28
C ASP A 29 12.90 -10.13 7.29
N PHE A 30 12.83 -9.25 8.27
CA PHE A 30 13.79 -8.17 8.46
C PHE A 30 14.97 -8.59 9.34
N THR A 31 16.04 -7.82 9.26
CA THR A 31 17.15 -7.86 10.22
C THR A 31 17.10 -6.63 11.12
N ASN A 32 17.91 -6.62 12.18
CA ASN A 32 18.09 -5.48 13.07
C ASN A 32 19.06 -4.42 12.49
N ASP A 33 19.15 -4.29 11.17
CA ASP A 33 19.90 -3.20 10.54
C ASP A 33 19.25 -1.86 10.94
N PRO A 34 19.97 -0.97 11.64
CA PRO A 34 19.38 0.25 12.19
C PRO A 34 18.87 1.22 11.11
N LEU A 35 19.45 1.20 9.91
CA LEU A 35 18.97 2.00 8.80
C LEU A 35 17.70 1.42 8.19
N LEU A 36 17.62 0.09 8.07
CA LEU A 36 16.41 -0.58 7.61
C LEU A 36 15.23 -0.29 8.54
N GLN A 37 15.43 -0.37 9.86
CA GLN A 37 14.39 -0.12 10.85
C GLN A 37 13.76 1.28 10.71
N GLY A 38 14.57 2.32 10.47
CA GLY A 38 14.06 3.67 10.19
C GLY A 38 13.29 3.77 8.86
N ARG A 39 13.70 3.03 7.84
CA ARG A 39 13.03 3.02 6.52
C ARG A 39 11.65 2.35 6.57
N LEU A 40 11.42 1.41 7.48
CA LEU A 40 10.11 0.76 7.66
C LEU A 40 9.04 1.75 8.13
N PHE A 41 9.42 2.77 8.89
CA PHE A 41 8.51 3.86 9.26
C PHE A 41 8.27 4.83 8.10
N SER A 42 9.36 5.36 7.53
CA SER A 42 9.34 6.55 6.67
C SER A 42 8.47 6.41 5.41
N TYR A 43 8.47 5.22 4.80
CA TYR A 43 7.89 5.03 3.47
C TYR A 43 6.37 4.84 3.47
N THR A 44 5.76 4.57 4.62
CA THR A 44 4.30 4.64 4.80
C THR A 44 3.88 6.06 5.17
N ASP A 45 4.59 6.67 6.11
CA ASP A 45 4.33 8.03 6.60
C ASP A 45 4.34 9.07 5.47
N THR A 46 5.37 9.05 4.62
CA THR A 46 5.53 10.04 3.54
C THR A 46 4.38 10.02 2.52
N GLN A 47 3.65 8.91 2.38
CA GLN A 47 2.56 8.81 1.41
C GLN A 47 1.34 9.64 1.80
N ILE A 48 1.15 9.90 3.10
CA ILE A 48 0.01 10.66 3.59
C ILE A 48 -0.02 12.07 3.00
N SER A 49 1.12 12.75 2.97
CA SER A 49 1.23 14.07 2.34
C SER A 49 1.43 13.99 0.83
N ARG A 50 2.27 13.07 0.34
CA ARG A 50 2.61 12.95 -1.08
C ARG A 50 1.42 12.54 -1.96
N LEU A 51 0.62 11.59 -1.48
CA LEU A 51 -0.52 11.01 -2.21
C LEU A 51 -1.86 11.37 -1.58
N GLY A 52 -1.87 12.33 -0.65
CA GLY A 52 -3.08 13.00 -0.17
C GLY A 52 -3.95 12.20 0.80
N GLY A 53 -3.50 11.04 1.29
CA GLY A 53 -4.22 10.30 2.32
C GLY A 53 -3.82 8.84 2.46
N PRO A 54 -4.53 8.08 3.32
CA PRO A 54 -4.22 6.68 3.63
C PRO A 54 -4.60 5.70 2.51
N ASN A 55 -5.45 6.12 1.56
CA ASN A 55 -5.94 5.27 0.48
C ASN A 55 -5.02 5.22 -0.76
N PHE A 56 -3.73 5.53 -0.60
CA PHE A 56 -2.76 5.51 -1.72
C PHE A 56 -2.60 4.14 -2.39
N HIS A 57 -2.96 3.07 -1.69
CA HIS A 57 -3.00 1.70 -2.21
C HIS A 57 -4.11 1.47 -3.24
N GLU A 58 -5.13 2.33 -3.29
CA GLU A 58 -6.23 2.24 -4.25
C GLU A 58 -5.90 2.91 -5.61
N ILE A 59 -4.82 3.70 -5.68
CA ILE A 59 -4.31 4.26 -6.94
C ILE A 59 -3.95 3.11 -7.90
N PRO A 60 -4.37 3.14 -9.18
CA PRO A 60 -4.29 1.98 -10.06
C PRO A 60 -2.94 1.26 -10.13
N ILE A 61 -1.83 2.00 -10.12
CA ILE A 61 -0.47 1.44 -10.19
C ILE A 61 0.01 0.76 -8.90
N ASN A 62 -0.58 1.13 -7.76
CA ASN A 62 -0.22 0.59 -6.44
C ASN A 62 -1.12 -0.57 -5.99
N ARG A 63 -2.20 -0.85 -6.72
CA ARG A 63 -3.17 -1.88 -6.34
C ARG A 63 -2.53 -3.27 -6.42
N PRO A 64 -2.73 -4.12 -5.39
CA PRO A 64 -2.38 -5.52 -5.51
C PRO A 64 -3.22 -6.17 -6.61
N THR A 65 -2.62 -7.13 -7.31
CA THR A 65 -3.33 -7.99 -8.26
C THR A 65 -3.99 -9.18 -7.58
N CYS A 66 -3.56 -9.52 -6.36
CA CYS A 66 -4.21 -10.51 -5.51
C CYS A 66 -5.37 -9.89 -4.70
N PRO A 67 -6.34 -10.71 -4.25
CA PRO A 67 -7.39 -10.24 -3.35
C PRO A 67 -6.82 -9.65 -2.07
N TYR A 68 -7.44 -8.58 -1.58
CA TYR A 68 -7.15 -7.97 -0.28
C TYR A 68 -8.47 -7.63 0.40
N HIS A 69 -8.62 -8.02 1.67
CA HIS A 69 -9.81 -7.76 2.47
C HIS A 69 -9.37 -7.48 3.91
N ASN A 70 -9.86 -6.39 4.48
CA ASN A 70 -9.61 -6.02 5.86
C ASN A 70 -10.77 -5.15 6.39
N PHE A 71 -10.64 -4.70 7.63
CA PHE A 71 -11.65 -3.89 8.31
C PHE A 71 -11.38 -2.38 8.25
N GLN A 72 -10.38 -1.92 7.48
CA GLN A 72 -10.11 -0.49 7.31
C GLN A 72 -11.22 0.16 6.49
N ARG A 73 -11.64 1.36 6.89
CA ARG A 73 -12.73 2.13 6.27
C ARG A 73 -12.34 3.61 6.15
N ASP A 74 -13.15 4.35 5.40
CA ASP A 74 -13.07 5.80 5.22
C ASP A 74 -11.73 6.29 4.64
N GLY A 75 -11.29 7.48 5.06
CA GLY A 75 -10.10 8.16 4.53
C GLY A 75 -10.37 8.95 3.25
N MET A 76 -9.44 9.86 2.94
CA MET A 76 -9.54 10.72 1.75
C MET A 76 -9.56 9.85 0.47
N HIS A 77 -10.42 10.19 -0.48
CA HIS A 77 -10.54 9.54 -1.79
C HIS A 77 -10.74 8.01 -1.73
N ARG A 78 -11.54 7.52 -0.75
CA ARG A 78 -11.91 6.10 -0.67
C ARG A 78 -12.65 5.65 -1.93
N MET A 79 -12.10 4.66 -2.62
CA MET A 79 -12.64 4.06 -3.85
C MET A 79 -13.43 2.78 -3.57
N GLY A 80 -12.97 1.95 -2.62
CA GLY A 80 -13.66 0.72 -2.24
C GLY A 80 -14.97 1.00 -1.50
N ILE A 81 -16.07 0.38 -1.95
CA ILE A 81 -17.36 0.36 -1.26
C ILE A 81 -17.48 -0.98 -0.54
N ASP A 82 -17.12 -1.01 0.74
CA ASP A 82 -17.25 -2.20 1.57
C ASP A 82 -18.73 -2.46 1.91
N THR A 83 -19.20 -3.67 1.63
CA THR A 83 -20.58 -4.10 1.92
C THR A 83 -20.69 -4.94 3.19
N ASN A 84 -19.56 -5.24 3.85
CA ASN A 84 -19.54 -6.03 5.07
C ASN A 84 -20.26 -5.27 6.20
N PRO A 85 -21.27 -5.86 6.86
CA PRO A 85 -21.92 -5.26 8.01
C PRO A 85 -20.96 -4.95 9.17
N ALA A 86 -19.86 -5.70 9.28
CA ALA A 86 -18.83 -5.50 10.30
C ALA A 86 -17.63 -4.71 9.74
N ASN A 87 -17.09 -3.83 10.58
CA ASN A 87 -15.83 -3.11 10.39
C ASN A 87 -14.83 -3.37 11.54
N TYR A 88 -14.98 -4.51 12.21
CA TYR A 88 -14.12 -4.99 13.28
C TYR A 88 -14.06 -6.52 13.21
N GLU A 89 -13.01 -7.11 13.79
CA GLU A 89 -12.86 -8.55 13.98
C GLU A 89 -13.07 -8.89 15.46
N THR A 90 -13.59 -10.08 15.74
CA THR A 90 -13.54 -10.66 17.09
C THR A 90 -12.54 -11.80 17.05
N GLU A 91 -11.47 -11.76 17.85
CA GLU A 91 -10.63 -12.94 18.02
C GLU A 91 -11.47 -14.06 18.63
N LEU A 92 -11.79 -15.07 17.81
CA LEU A 92 -12.07 -16.42 18.25
C LEU A 92 -10.99 -17.27 17.58
N ASP A 93 -10.11 -17.83 18.42
CA ASP A 93 -8.96 -18.69 18.11
C ASP A 93 -8.92 -19.35 16.72
#